data_AF-A0A953AFG0-F1
#
_entry.id   AF-A0A953AFG0-F1
#
_cell.length_a   1.000
_cell.length_b   1.000
_cell.length_c   1.000
_cell.angle_alpha   90.00
_cell.angle_beta   90.00
_cell.angle_gamma   90.00
#
_symmetry.space_group_name_H-M   'P 1'
#
loop_
_entity.id
_entity.type
_entity.pdbx_description
1 polymer ?
#
loop_
_entity_poly.entity_id
_entity_poly.type
_entity_poly.pdbx_seq_one_letter_code
_entity_poly.pdbx_strand_id
1 'polypeptide(L)'
;MLLSALAPGDQPPAHTRSLSAVSPERDLPPCLDYIWQTYFGDIPRVNEVQIAYCQPWKRRLGLIRLAEESGITFIGINALLQHELVPEYVLLITIAHELAHYAHGFGSPLPRRYRHPHAHNVVNHELDQRGLHEERRLCDEWIDKQWFAFYDMIQQSGWIEARVRHLAHSSSAGLAGSELTNQATD
;
A
#
# COMPACT_ATOMS: atom_id res chain seq x y z
N MET A 1 51.23 15.59 -8.88
CA MET A 1 49.82 15.71 -8.45
C MET A 1 48.99 14.82 -9.37
N LEU A 2 48.61 13.62 -8.92
CA LEU A 2 47.68 12.77 -9.66
C LEU A 2 46.31 12.89 -8.98
N LEU A 3 45.34 13.47 -9.67
CA LEU A 3 43.92 13.26 -9.36
C LEU A 3 43.57 11.85 -9.83
N SER A 4 43.38 10.91 -8.90
CA SER A 4 42.70 9.67 -9.20
C SER A 4 41.21 9.95 -9.35
N ALA A 5 40.70 9.75 -10.57
CA ALA A 5 39.28 9.64 -10.83
C ALA A 5 38.74 8.39 -10.12
N LEU A 6 37.69 8.56 -9.30
CA LEU A 6 36.91 7.45 -8.78
C LEU A 6 36.21 6.74 -9.94
N ALA A 7 36.28 5.41 -9.95
CA ALA A 7 35.61 4.57 -10.93
C ALA A 7 34.08 4.73 -10.84
N PRO A 8 33.35 4.65 -11.97
CA PRO A 8 31.90 4.63 -11.97
C PRO A 8 31.43 3.24 -11.53
N GLY A 9 31.38 3.01 -10.21
CA GLY A 9 30.96 1.74 -9.63
C GLY A 9 30.32 1.84 -8.24
N ASP A 10 30.35 3.01 -7.61
CA ASP A 10 29.88 3.21 -6.23
C ASP A 10 28.79 4.29 -6.10
N GLN A 11 28.03 4.57 -7.16
CA GLN A 11 26.79 5.32 -6.97
C GLN A 11 25.74 4.37 -6.38
N PRO A 12 25.23 4.61 -5.16
CA PRO A 12 24.02 3.94 -4.71
C PRO A 12 22.93 4.20 -5.77
N PRO A 13 22.10 3.21 -6.12
CA PRO A 13 21.11 3.39 -7.17
C PRO A 13 20.24 4.59 -6.83
N ALA A 14 19.93 5.39 -7.84
CA ALA A 14 19.17 6.64 -7.74
C ALA A 14 17.71 6.39 -7.34
N HIS A 15 17.47 5.90 -6.12
CA HIS A 15 16.14 5.59 -5.59
C HIS A 15 16.08 6.00 -4.12
N THR A 16 16.07 7.30 -3.86
CA THR A 16 15.77 7.80 -2.51
C THR A 16 14.80 8.96 -2.61
N ARG A 17 13.62 8.69 -3.18
CA ARG A 17 12.45 9.46 -2.77
C ARG A 17 11.79 8.69 -1.62
N SER A 18 11.81 9.29 -0.44
CA SER A 18 10.96 8.86 0.67
C SER A 18 9.49 9.04 0.26
N LEU A 19 8.58 8.15 0.66
CA LEU A 19 7.13 8.36 0.47
C LEU A 19 6.67 9.69 1.06
N SER A 20 7.28 10.20 2.12
CA SER A 20 6.98 11.50 2.71
C SER A 20 7.32 12.65 1.76
N ALA A 21 8.26 12.46 0.84
CA ALA A 21 8.53 13.40 -0.24
C ALA A 21 7.52 13.29 -1.40
N VAL A 22 6.86 12.14 -1.54
CA VAL A 22 5.84 11.88 -2.58
C VAL A 22 4.44 12.28 -2.11
N SER A 23 4.12 11.96 -0.86
CA SER A 23 2.87 12.28 -0.20
C SER A 23 3.11 12.48 1.31
N PRO A 24 3.37 13.71 1.76
CA PRO A 24 3.55 14.03 3.18
C PRO A 24 2.34 13.63 4.04
N GLU A 25 1.13 13.74 3.46
CA GLU A 25 -0.14 13.41 4.12
C GLU A 25 -0.51 11.92 4.01
N ARG A 26 0.35 11.11 3.38
CA ARG A 26 0.17 9.67 3.16
C ARG A 26 -1.07 9.34 2.33
N ASP A 27 -1.33 10.12 1.28
CA ASP A 27 -2.27 9.77 0.23
C ASP A 27 -1.79 8.53 -0.53
N LEU A 28 -2.70 7.58 -0.70
CA LEU A 28 -2.36 6.26 -1.22
C LEU A 28 -2.11 6.21 -2.73
N PRO A 29 -2.85 6.90 -3.61
CA PRO A 29 -2.61 6.79 -5.05
C PRO A 29 -1.19 7.24 -5.47
N PRO A 30 -0.65 8.39 -5.01
CA PRO A 30 0.74 8.75 -5.30
C PRO A 30 1.75 7.75 -4.74
N CYS A 31 1.51 7.22 -3.54
CA CYS A 31 2.36 6.18 -2.96
C CYS A 31 2.36 4.90 -3.81
N LEU A 32 1.18 4.44 -4.24
CA LEU A 32 1.03 3.27 -5.10
C LEU A 32 1.77 3.46 -6.42
N ASP A 33 1.56 4.58 -7.10
CA ASP A 33 2.21 4.85 -8.39
C ASP A 33 3.73 4.94 -8.24
N TYR A 34 4.22 5.57 -7.17
CA TYR A 34 5.66 5.62 -6.88
C TYR A 34 6.26 4.23 -6.63
N ILE A 35 5.63 3.42 -5.77
CA ILE A 35 6.12 2.07 -5.44
C ILE A 35 6.06 1.18 -6.68
N TRP A 36 5.00 1.28 -7.47
CA TRP A 36 4.87 0.51 -8.71
C TRP A 36 5.98 0.89 -9.70
N GLN A 37 6.18 2.17 -9.98
CA GLN A 37 7.18 2.62 -10.95
C GLN A 37 8.61 2.28 -10.50
N THR A 38 8.88 2.36 -9.18
CA THR A 38 10.23 2.18 -8.63
C THR A 38 10.59 0.70 -8.52
N TYR A 39 9.68 -0.13 -7.99
CA TYR A 39 9.99 -1.51 -7.61
C TYR A 39 9.28 -2.55 -8.44
N PHE A 40 8.19 -2.22 -9.14
CA PHE A 40 7.34 -3.14 -9.91
C PHE A 40 7.15 -2.69 -11.37
N GLY A 41 8.09 -1.90 -11.92
CA GLY A 41 7.98 -1.36 -13.27
C GLY A 41 7.97 -2.43 -14.38
N ASP A 42 8.45 -3.63 -14.08
CA ASP A 42 8.39 -4.83 -14.91
C ASP A 42 7.02 -5.53 -14.90
N ILE A 43 6.17 -5.25 -13.91
CA ILE A 43 4.86 -5.89 -13.77
C ILE A 43 3.79 -5.10 -14.53
N PRO A 44 3.11 -5.71 -15.51
CA PRO A 44 2.11 -5.01 -16.30
C PRO A 44 0.85 -4.73 -15.48
N ARG A 45 0.37 -3.48 -15.52
CA ARG A 45 -0.92 -3.07 -14.94
C ARG A 45 -2.04 -3.32 -15.96
N VAL A 46 -2.51 -4.58 -16.02
CA VAL A 46 -3.44 -5.07 -17.06
C VAL A 46 -4.92 -4.78 -16.78
N ASN A 47 -5.22 -4.26 -15.60
CA ASN A 47 -6.56 -3.82 -15.20
C ASN A 47 -6.45 -2.58 -14.31
N GLU A 48 -7.59 -1.93 -14.06
CA GLU A 48 -7.65 -0.85 -13.09
C GLU A 48 -7.29 -1.37 -11.69
N VAL A 49 -6.38 -0.66 -11.02
CA VAL A 49 -5.97 -0.95 -9.64
C VAL A 49 -6.33 0.26 -8.79
N GLN A 50 -7.29 0.09 -7.91
CA GLN A 50 -7.71 1.09 -6.93
C GLN A 50 -7.07 0.82 -5.57
N ILE A 51 -6.75 1.87 -4.84
CA ILE A 51 -6.19 1.79 -3.49
C ILE A 51 -6.90 2.76 -2.55
N ALA A 52 -7.28 2.30 -1.35
CA ALA A 52 -7.93 3.15 -0.37
C ALA A 52 -7.65 2.71 1.07
N TYR A 53 -7.75 3.67 2.00
CA TYR A 53 -7.77 3.35 3.42
C TYR A 53 -9.09 2.67 3.79
N CYS A 54 -8.96 1.53 4.46
CA CYS A 54 -10.07 0.75 5.00
C CYS A 54 -10.26 1.05 6.49
N GLN A 55 -11.02 0.21 7.18
CA GLN A 55 -11.22 0.34 8.61
C GLN A 55 -9.91 0.12 9.39
N PRO A 56 -9.75 0.77 10.56
CA PRO A 56 -8.69 0.43 11.51
C PRO A 56 -8.77 -1.05 11.91
N TRP A 57 -7.77 -1.86 11.57
CA TRP A 57 -7.74 -3.28 11.93
C TRP A 57 -6.64 -3.56 12.96
N LYS A 58 -6.95 -4.38 13.97
CA LYS A 58 -5.94 -4.80 14.96
C LYS A 58 -4.95 -5.83 14.41
N ARG A 59 -5.35 -6.66 13.44
CA ARG A 59 -4.59 -7.87 13.05
C ARG A 59 -4.23 -7.96 11.56
N ARG A 60 -4.47 -6.89 10.79
CA ARG A 60 -4.28 -6.86 9.34
C ARG A 60 -3.71 -5.52 8.92
N LEU A 61 -2.71 -5.50 8.06
CA LEU A 61 -2.11 -4.26 7.54
C LEU A 61 -2.65 -3.90 6.16
N GLY A 62 -2.83 -4.91 5.31
CA GLY A 62 -3.34 -4.75 3.96
C GLY A 62 -4.24 -5.89 3.52
N LEU A 63 -4.86 -5.72 2.37
CA LEU A 63 -5.47 -6.79 1.57
C LEU A 63 -5.45 -6.40 0.10
N ILE A 64 -5.52 -7.42 -0.76
CA ILE A 64 -5.81 -7.27 -2.17
C ILE A 64 -6.92 -8.22 -2.60
N ARG A 65 -7.78 -7.77 -3.50
CA ARG A 65 -8.83 -8.59 -4.11
C ARG A 65 -9.11 -8.15 -5.54
N LEU A 66 -9.57 -9.08 -6.37
CA LEU A 66 -10.14 -8.79 -7.68
C LEU A 66 -11.67 -8.80 -7.53
N ALA A 67 -12.34 -7.72 -7.94
CA ALA A 67 -13.78 -7.71 -8.07
C ALA A 67 -14.15 -8.39 -9.40
N GLU A 68 -14.72 -9.59 -9.35
CA GLU A 68 -15.00 -10.39 -10.56
C GLU A 68 -15.95 -9.69 -11.53
N GLU A 69 -16.93 -8.94 -11.01
CA GLU A 69 -17.94 -8.25 -11.82
C GLU A 69 -17.37 -7.07 -12.62
N SER A 70 -16.47 -6.29 -12.02
CA SER A 70 -15.91 -5.09 -12.65
C SER A 70 -14.52 -5.32 -13.26
N GLY A 71 -13.85 -6.42 -12.91
CA GLY A 71 -12.45 -6.67 -13.25
C GLY A 71 -11.47 -5.74 -12.54
N ILE A 72 -11.91 -4.95 -11.55
CA ILE A 72 -11.07 -3.98 -10.83
C ILE A 72 -10.34 -4.71 -9.69
N THR A 73 -9.03 -4.50 -9.62
CA THR A 73 -8.26 -4.87 -8.44
C THR A 73 -8.39 -3.78 -7.39
N PHE A 74 -8.72 -4.18 -6.16
CA PHE A 74 -8.76 -3.27 -5.01
C PHE A 74 -7.69 -3.66 -3.98
N ILE A 75 -6.84 -2.69 -3.64
CA ILE A 75 -5.88 -2.75 -2.55
C ILE A 75 -6.45 -1.96 -1.36
N GLY A 76 -6.70 -2.65 -0.25
CA GLY A 76 -7.16 -2.03 0.98
C GLY A 76 -6.02 -1.88 1.98
N ILE A 77 -5.72 -0.66 2.40
CA ILE A 77 -4.69 -0.38 3.41
C ILE A 77 -5.36 -0.07 4.75
N ASN A 78 -4.82 -0.59 5.85
CA ASN A 78 -5.33 -0.29 7.18
C ASN A 78 -5.19 1.22 7.49
N ALA A 79 -6.30 1.88 7.85
CA ALA A 79 -6.31 3.32 8.13
C ALA A 79 -5.32 3.76 9.21
N LEU A 80 -4.93 2.86 10.13
CA LEU A 80 -3.93 3.17 11.16
C LEU A 80 -2.58 3.57 10.57
N LEU A 81 -2.25 3.13 9.36
CA LEU A 81 -0.98 3.45 8.68
C LEU A 81 -0.92 4.91 8.22
N GLN A 82 -2.05 5.62 8.23
CA GLN A 82 -2.09 7.07 8.00
C GLN A 82 -1.55 7.85 9.21
N HIS A 83 -1.50 7.24 10.40
CA HIS A 83 -1.03 7.93 11.60
C HIS A 83 0.48 8.20 11.52
N GLU A 84 0.91 9.42 11.86
CA GLU A 84 2.30 9.87 11.73
C GLU A 84 3.31 9.06 12.57
N LEU A 85 2.86 8.52 13.71
CA LEU A 85 3.65 7.62 14.56
C LEU A 85 3.97 6.26 13.91
N VAL A 86 3.23 5.87 12.87
CA VAL A 86 3.56 4.66 12.10
C VAL A 86 4.72 5.00 11.16
N PRO A 87 5.88 4.33 11.26
CA PRO A 87 7.00 4.62 10.37
C PRO A 87 6.62 4.43 8.91
N GLU A 88 7.23 5.25 8.05
CA GLU A 88 6.99 5.24 6.61
C GLU A 88 7.21 3.86 5.96
N TYR A 89 8.27 3.16 6.37
CA TYR A 89 8.59 1.83 5.82
C TYR A 89 7.47 0.81 6.05
N VAL A 90 6.62 0.99 7.08
CA VAL A 90 5.47 0.11 7.32
C VAL A 90 4.40 0.32 6.24
N LEU A 91 4.13 1.56 5.86
CA LEU A 91 3.21 1.87 4.75
C LEU A 91 3.78 1.38 3.42
N LEU A 92 5.07 1.66 3.17
CA LEU A 92 5.76 1.23 1.96
C LEU A 92 5.69 -0.29 1.78
N ILE A 93 6.10 -1.04 2.80
CA ILE A 93 6.12 -2.51 2.74
C ILE A 93 4.72 -3.08 2.64
N THR A 94 3.73 -2.47 3.30
CA THR A 94 2.34 -2.93 3.18
C THR A 94 1.85 -2.80 1.73
N ILE A 95 2.04 -1.66 1.08
CA ILE A 95 1.63 -1.49 -0.33
C ILE A 95 2.42 -2.43 -1.25
N ALA A 96 3.74 -2.52 -1.07
CA ALA A 96 4.59 -3.39 -1.86
C ALA A 96 4.22 -4.88 -1.70
N HIS A 97 3.80 -5.29 -0.50
CA HIS A 97 3.32 -6.64 -0.22
C HIS A 97 2.06 -6.98 -1.03
N GLU A 98 1.10 -6.06 -1.08
CA GLU A 98 -0.10 -6.23 -1.90
C GLU A 98 0.23 -6.24 -3.41
N LEU A 99 1.25 -5.48 -3.84
CA LEU A 99 1.75 -5.54 -5.21
C LEU A 99 2.48 -6.85 -5.55
N ALA A 100 3.20 -7.44 -4.61
CA ALA A 100 3.79 -8.76 -4.79
C ALA A 100 2.69 -9.83 -4.98
N HIS A 101 1.59 -9.73 -4.22
CA HIS A 101 0.40 -10.54 -4.50
C HIS A 101 -0.14 -10.33 -5.90
N TYR A 102 -0.32 -9.07 -6.33
CA TYR A 102 -0.75 -8.75 -7.69
C TYR A 102 0.14 -9.41 -8.74
N ALA A 103 1.46 -9.24 -8.62
CA ALA A 103 2.47 -9.78 -9.53
C ALA A 103 2.47 -11.32 -9.61
N HIS A 104 2.05 -11.97 -8.52
CA HIS A 104 1.93 -13.44 -8.43
C HIS A 104 0.58 -13.98 -8.91
N GLY A 105 -0.33 -13.13 -9.37
CA GLY A 105 -1.67 -13.53 -9.82
C GLY A 105 -2.72 -13.59 -8.71
N PHE A 106 -2.47 -13.02 -7.54
CA PHE A 106 -3.44 -12.93 -6.44
C PHE A 106 -4.11 -11.57 -6.44
N GLY A 107 -5.44 -11.57 -6.45
CA GLY A 107 -6.22 -10.33 -6.54
C GLY A 107 -5.97 -9.56 -7.85
N SER A 108 -5.48 -10.25 -8.88
CA SER A 108 -5.19 -9.71 -10.21
C SER A 108 -5.64 -10.70 -11.28
N PRO A 109 -5.85 -10.27 -12.53
CA PRO A 109 -6.14 -11.16 -13.65
C PRO A 109 -4.87 -11.83 -14.22
N LEU A 110 -3.69 -11.61 -13.62
CA LEU A 110 -2.45 -12.23 -14.07
C LEU A 110 -2.46 -13.74 -13.78
N PRO A 111 -1.74 -14.55 -14.58
CA PRO A 111 -1.59 -15.98 -14.30
C PRO A 111 -1.02 -16.22 -12.90
N ARG A 112 -1.66 -17.13 -12.15
CA ARG A 112 -1.17 -17.55 -10.83
C ARG A 112 0.19 -18.23 -10.95
N ARG A 113 1.21 -17.62 -10.34
CA ARG A 113 2.57 -18.20 -10.26
C ARG A 113 2.68 -19.27 -9.18
N TYR A 114 1.85 -19.17 -8.14
CA TYR A 114 1.85 -20.07 -6.99
C TYR A 114 0.44 -20.52 -6.63
N ARG A 115 0.34 -21.69 -5.97
CA ARG A 115 -0.95 -22.21 -5.49
C ARG A 115 -1.51 -21.39 -4.33
N HIS A 116 -0.65 -20.93 -3.42
CA HIS A 116 -1.04 -20.16 -2.23
C HIS A 116 -0.21 -18.88 -2.11
N PRO A 117 -0.82 -17.77 -1.65
CA PRO A 117 -0.22 -16.43 -1.67
C PRO A 117 1.01 -16.25 -0.79
N HIS A 118 1.24 -17.11 0.20
CA HIS A 118 2.42 -17.07 1.08
C HIS A 118 3.14 -18.42 1.15
N ALA A 119 2.92 -19.32 0.18
CA ALA A 119 3.64 -20.58 0.15
C ALA A 119 5.15 -20.29 0.14
N HIS A 120 5.91 -20.91 1.04
CA HIS A 120 7.37 -20.80 1.07
C HIS A 120 7.90 -19.35 1.09
N ASN A 121 7.18 -18.42 1.73
CA ASN A 121 7.57 -17.01 1.84
C ASN A 121 7.79 -16.30 0.48
N VAL A 122 7.09 -16.73 -0.57
CA VAL A 122 7.25 -16.17 -1.93
C VAL A 122 7.11 -14.66 -2.00
N VAL A 123 6.23 -14.05 -1.19
CA VAL A 123 6.09 -12.59 -1.13
C VAL A 123 7.33 -11.94 -0.54
N ASN A 124 7.87 -12.46 0.57
CA ASN A 124 9.08 -11.89 1.16
C ASN A 124 10.26 -12.03 0.21
N HIS A 125 10.38 -13.16 -0.48
CA HIS A 125 11.40 -13.35 -1.51
C HIS A 125 11.23 -12.37 -2.69
N GLU A 126 10.00 -12.11 -3.13
CA GLU A 126 9.72 -11.11 -4.17
C GLU A 126 10.15 -9.70 -3.72
N LEU A 127 9.83 -9.30 -2.49
CA LEU A 127 10.23 -8.01 -1.93
C LEU A 127 11.75 -7.89 -1.82
N ASP A 128 12.42 -8.93 -1.30
CA ASP A 128 13.87 -8.96 -1.14
C ASP A 128 14.57 -8.86 -2.52
N GLN A 129 14.07 -9.57 -3.54
CA GLN A 129 14.59 -9.51 -4.92
C GLN A 129 14.41 -8.13 -5.56
N ARG A 130 13.40 -7.37 -5.13
CA ARG A 130 13.12 -6.01 -5.59
C ARG A 130 13.87 -4.94 -4.79
N GLY A 131 14.78 -5.33 -3.90
CA GLY A 131 15.62 -4.42 -3.13
C GLY A 131 14.96 -3.86 -1.86
N LEU A 132 13.85 -4.45 -1.40
CA LEU A 132 13.08 -4.01 -0.22
C LEU A 132 13.41 -4.79 1.06
N HIS A 133 14.53 -5.50 1.08
CA HIS A 133 14.89 -6.39 2.20
C HIS A 133 15.01 -5.63 3.53
N GLU A 134 15.68 -4.47 3.54
CA GLU A 134 15.91 -3.74 4.78
C GLU A 134 14.63 -3.10 5.31
N GLU A 135 13.83 -2.48 4.44
CA GLU A 135 12.52 -1.93 4.80
C GLU A 135 11.59 -3.02 5.31
N ARG A 136 11.61 -4.21 4.69
CA ARG A 136 10.82 -5.37 5.15
C ARG A 136 11.27 -5.79 6.55
N ARG A 137 12.58 -5.93 6.77
CA ARG A 137 13.14 -6.29 8.08
C ARG A 137 12.74 -5.29 9.18
N LEU A 138 12.81 -3.99 8.89
CA LEU A 138 12.40 -2.92 9.79
C LEU A 138 10.88 -2.93 10.04
N CYS A 139 10.09 -3.22 9.01
CA CYS A 139 8.64 -3.37 9.12
C CYS A 139 8.29 -4.53 10.05
N ASP A 140 8.85 -5.72 9.81
CA ASP A 140 8.63 -6.92 10.63
C ASP A 140 8.99 -6.64 12.10
N GLU A 141 10.16 -6.04 12.35
CA GLU A 141 10.63 -5.69 13.69
C GLU A 141 9.69 -4.70 14.40
N TRP A 142 9.22 -3.66 13.69
CA TRP A 142 8.32 -2.68 14.26
C TRP A 142 6.94 -3.27 14.54
N ILE A 143 6.41 -4.10 13.63
CA ILE A 143 5.13 -4.77 13.83
C ILE A 143 5.18 -5.68 15.05
N ASP A 144 6.21 -6.50 15.18
CA ASP A 144 6.37 -7.44 16.29
C ASP A 144 6.49 -6.74 17.65
N LYS A 145 7.22 -5.61 17.69
CA LYS A 145 7.54 -4.94 18.96
C LYS A 145 6.57 -3.84 19.35
N GLN A 146 5.97 -3.15 18.37
CA GLN A 146 5.28 -1.87 18.60
C GLN A 146 3.80 -1.92 18.25
N TRP A 147 3.35 -2.77 17.33
CA TRP A 147 2.01 -2.68 16.74
C TRP A 147 0.87 -2.73 17.75
N PHE A 148 0.91 -3.70 18.67
CA PHE A 148 -0.17 -3.88 19.65
C PHE A 148 -0.22 -2.73 20.67
N ALA A 149 0.94 -2.28 21.16
CA ALA A 149 1.03 -1.15 22.06
C ALA A 149 0.55 0.15 21.37
N PHE A 150 0.98 0.36 20.13
CA PHE A 150 0.49 1.45 19.29
C PHE A 150 -1.03 1.39 19.09
N TYR A 151 -1.58 0.23 18.74
CA TYR A 151 -3.02 0.06 18.56
C TYR A 151 -3.79 0.43 19.84
N ASP A 152 -3.37 -0.10 20.99
CA ASP A 152 -4.06 0.14 22.25
C ASP A 152 -3.98 1.63 22.66
N MET A 153 -2.85 2.29 22.40
CA MET A 153 -2.69 3.73 22.61
C MET A 153 -3.62 4.56 21.70
N ILE A 154 -3.68 4.25 20.40
CA ILE A 154 -4.53 4.96 19.43
C ILE A 154 -6.03 4.71 19.70
N GLN A 155 -6.38 3.53 20.21
CA GLN A 155 -7.73 3.25 20.67
C GLN A 155 -8.09 4.10 21.90
N GLN A 156 -7.21 4.18 22.89
CA GLN A 156 -7.45 4.96 24.12
C GLN A 156 -7.55 6.48 23.86
N SER A 157 -6.90 6.98 22.80
CA SER A 157 -6.99 8.39 22.42
C SER A 157 -8.32 8.78 21.75
N GLY A 158 -9.17 7.81 21.40
CA GLY A 158 -10.43 8.06 20.67
C GLY A 158 -10.25 8.26 19.16
N TRP A 159 -9.04 8.06 18.63
CA TRP A 159 -8.72 8.30 17.22
C TRP A 159 -9.44 7.33 16.30
N ILE A 160 -9.52 6.05 16.68
CA ILE A 160 -10.21 5.01 15.90
C ILE A 160 -11.69 5.38 15.74
N GLU A 161 -12.35 5.77 16.83
CA GLU A 161 -13.75 6.14 16.85
C GLU A 161 -14.02 7.39 15.99
N ALA A 162 -13.13 8.39 16.06
CA ALA A 162 -13.20 9.56 15.20
C ALA A 162 -13.09 9.20 13.72
N ARG A 163 -12.15 8.29 13.37
CA ARG A 163 -11.94 7.85 12.00
C ARG A 163 -13.11 7.04 11.45
N VAL A 164 -13.65 6.10 12.22
CA VAL A 164 -14.82 5.29 11.84
C VAL A 164 -16.02 6.19 11.57
N ARG A 165 -16.25 7.20 12.42
CA ARG A 165 -17.30 8.21 12.17
C ARG A 165 -17.08 8.91 10.84
N HIS A 166 -15.88 9.42 10.57
CA HIS A 166 -15.59 10.11 9.32
C HIS A 166 -15.88 9.23 8.08
N LEU A 167 -15.39 7.98 8.08
CA LEU A 167 -15.64 7.04 6.98
C LEU A 167 -17.13 6.75 6.75
N ALA A 168 -17.91 6.61 7.83
CA ALA A 168 -19.36 6.40 7.72
C ALA A 168 -20.07 7.61 7.09
N HIS A 169 -19.68 8.83 7.43
CA HIS A 169 -20.27 10.05 6.85
C HIS A 169 -19.89 10.24 5.37
N SER A 170 -18.65 9.91 4.99
CA SER A 170 -18.21 9.95 3.60
C SER A 170 -18.94 8.93 2.72
N SER A 171 -19.24 7.73 3.24
CA SER A 171 -20.03 6.72 2.53
C SER A 171 -21.50 7.12 2.38
N SER A 172 -22.11 7.79 3.37
CA SER A 172 -23.49 8.29 3.25
C SER A 172 -23.61 9.50 2.30
N ALA A 173 -22.59 10.35 2.23
CA ALA A 173 -22.58 11.49 1.31
C ALA A 173 -22.43 11.07 -0.16
N GLY A 174 -21.71 9.97 -0.44
CA GLY A 174 -21.57 9.42 -1.80
C GLY A 174 -22.85 8.80 -2.38
N LEU A 175 -23.81 8.41 -1.54
CA LEU A 175 -25.11 7.85 -1.97
C LEU A 175 -26.17 8.93 -2.21
N ALA A 176 -26.01 10.14 -1.68
CA ALA A 176 -26.94 11.25 -1.89
C ALA A 176 -26.69 12.04 -3.20
N GLY A 177 -25.67 11.67 -3.97
CA GLY A 177 -25.22 12.39 -5.17
C GLY A 177 -25.72 11.86 -6.52
N SER A 178 -26.59 10.85 -6.58
CA SER A 178 -27.07 10.27 -7.85
C SER A 178 -28.54 10.52 -8.17
N GLU A 179 -29.22 11.42 -7.45
CA GLU A 179 -30.54 11.90 -7.83
C GLU A 179 -30.42 13.37 -8.24
N LEU A 180 -30.20 13.64 -9.53
CA LEU A 180 -30.55 14.89 -10.22
C LEU A 180 -30.10 14.81 -11.70
N THR A 181 -30.96 14.28 -12.56
CA THR A 181 -31.50 14.98 -13.74
C THR A 181 -32.08 13.96 -14.72
N ASN A 182 -33.41 13.91 -14.78
CA ASN A 182 -34.10 13.53 -16.00
C ASN A 182 -35.36 14.39 -16.05
N GLN A 183 -35.17 15.67 -16.37
CA GLN A 183 -36.25 16.50 -16.86
C GLN A 183 -36.35 16.31 -18.36
N ALA A 184 -37.51 15.77 -18.73
CA ALA A 184 -37.97 15.54 -20.08
C ALA A 184 -37.97 16.83 -20.91
N THR A 185 -37.60 16.69 -22.18
CA THR A 185 -38.01 17.60 -23.24
C THR A 185 -38.89 16.80 -24.19
N ASP A 186 -40.17 17.14 -24.22
CA ASP A 186 -41.06 16.94 -25.36
C ASP A 186 -40.81 18.05 -26.41
#